data_AF-A0A959DIP9-F1
#
_entry.id   AF-A0A959DIP9-F1
#
_cell.length_a   1.000
_cell.length_b   1.000
_cell.length_c   1.000
_cell.angle_alpha   90.00
_cell.angle_beta   90.00
_cell.angle_gamma   90.00
#
_symmetry.space_group_name_H-M   'P 1'
#
loop_
_entity.id
_entity.type
_entity.pdbx_description
1 polymer ?
#
loop_
_entity_poly.entity_id
_entity_poly.type
_entity_poly.pdbx_seq_one_letter_code
_entity_poly.pdbx_strand_id
1 'polypeptide(L)'
;MNAFFARILCLAAFLMAAFFATAQSDALVFRPAGDGEEAASPTDYKQETARRVYDLLVKARGDNRFNPPTFELVGTVSNGAKIIYPENRIILEEKAYDVCTQFGADSINALATLLAHELIHFYEKHGWAGKFSSSFAGLGIGREIGKMSTKIINETQADYLGGFLAYSAGYDVFGKGDEFMAALYHKYGLEDQIDGYPSLSDRRAMSQSSAQRVNELANVFDVANLMAITAQSAEEYQAAQLLFEYILGDYQ
;
A
#
# COMPACT_ATOMS: atom_id res chain seq x y z
N MET A 1 28.99 -28.85 31.69
CA MET A 1 29.16 -27.89 30.57
C MET A 1 29.46 -28.69 29.31
N ASN A 2 28.49 -28.94 28.42
CA ASN A 2 28.73 -29.33 27.01
C ASN A 2 27.43 -29.64 26.21
N ALA A 3 26.32 -29.96 26.87
CA ALA A 3 25.05 -30.22 26.15
C ALA A 3 24.19 -28.96 25.95
N PHE A 4 24.30 -27.97 26.85
CA PHE A 4 23.50 -26.75 26.81
C PHE A 4 23.99 -25.75 25.76
N PHE A 5 25.31 -25.58 25.64
CA PHE A 5 25.94 -24.72 24.61
C PHE A 5 25.74 -25.25 23.18
N ALA A 6 25.74 -26.57 22.98
CA ALA A 6 25.49 -27.17 21.68
C ALA A 6 24.05 -26.96 21.18
N ARG A 7 23.06 -26.89 22.10
CA ARG A 7 21.66 -26.60 21.75
C ARG A 7 21.44 -25.13 21.39
N ILE A 8 22.16 -24.20 22.03
CA ILE A 8 22.10 -22.76 21.73
C ILE A 8 22.74 -22.46 20.36
N LEU A 9 23.85 -23.11 20.01
CA LEU A 9 24.47 -22.95 18.67
C LEU A 9 23.58 -23.52 17.54
N CYS A 10 22.90 -24.65 17.75
CA CYS A 10 21.98 -25.19 16.74
C CYS A 10 20.72 -24.32 16.56
N LEU A 11 20.20 -23.69 17.61
CA LEU A 11 19.06 -22.77 17.50
C LEU A 11 19.46 -21.46 16.79
N ALA A 12 20.65 -20.94 17.09
CA ALA A 12 21.20 -19.75 16.42
C ALA A 12 21.49 -20.00 14.92
N ALA A 13 21.92 -21.22 14.55
CA ALA A 13 22.13 -21.60 13.15
C ALA A 13 20.81 -21.76 12.38
N PHE A 14 19.73 -22.21 13.03
CA PHE A 14 18.39 -22.31 12.42
C PHE A 14 17.71 -20.94 12.28
N LEU A 15 17.91 -20.03 13.25
CA LEU A 15 17.42 -18.66 13.18
C LEU A 15 18.18 -17.81 12.15
N MET A 16 19.50 -18.03 11.96
CA MET A 16 20.22 -17.39 10.86
C MET A 16 19.81 -17.91 9.49
N ALA A 17 19.42 -19.19 9.35
CA ALA A 17 18.90 -19.71 8.09
C ALA A 17 17.49 -19.15 7.76
N ALA A 18 16.69 -18.80 8.76
CA ALA A 18 15.39 -18.15 8.56
C ALA A 18 15.51 -16.66 8.19
N PHE A 19 16.60 -15.99 8.58
CA PHE A 19 16.90 -14.60 8.18
C PHE A 19 17.45 -14.46 6.76
N PHE A 20 17.87 -15.56 6.11
CA PHE A 20 18.23 -15.59 4.69
C PHE A 20 17.10 -16.07 3.77
N ALA A 21 15.87 -16.25 4.28
CA ALA A 21 14.70 -16.10 3.44
C ALA A 21 14.50 -14.59 3.21
N THR A 22 15.45 -13.98 2.50
CA THR A 22 15.24 -12.70 1.84
C THR A 22 13.88 -12.81 1.18
N ALA A 23 12.96 -11.89 1.52
CA ALA A 23 11.91 -11.53 0.60
C ALA A 23 12.63 -11.39 -0.74
N GLN A 24 12.41 -12.35 -1.61
CA GLN A 24 13.07 -12.37 -2.89
C GLN A 24 12.49 -11.14 -3.55
N SER A 25 13.27 -10.06 -3.54
CA SER A 25 13.12 -8.95 -4.45
C SER A 25 13.41 -9.56 -5.81
N ASP A 26 12.43 -10.30 -6.32
CA ASP A 26 12.17 -10.32 -7.73
C ASP A 26 11.86 -8.85 -8.03
N ALA A 27 12.92 -8.07 -8.26
CA ALA A 27 12.87 -6.96 -9.17
C ALA A 27 12.08 -7.44 -10.40
N LEU A 28 11.48 -6.53 -11.15
CA LEU A 28 10.93 -6.84 -12.48
C LEU A 28 12.06 -7.35 -13.40
N VAL A 29 12.56 -8.55 -13.13
CA VAL A 29 13.51 -9.30 -13.93
C VAL A 29 12.63 -9.93 -14.97
N PHE A 30 12.64 -9.30 -16.14
CA PHE A 30 12.26 -9.92 -17.39
C PHE A 30 12.73 -11.38 -17.38
N ARG A 31 11.81 -12.33 -17.21
CA ARG A 31 12.09 -13.76 -17.45
C ARG A 31 12.18 -13.92 -18.97
N PRO A 32 13.35 -14.18 -19.57
CA PRO A 32 13.34 -14.69 -20.93
C PRO A 32 12.63 -16.04 -20.90
N ALA A 33 11.67 -16.21 -21.81
CA ALA A 33 10.87 -17.43 -21.91
C ALA A 33 11.80 -18.66 -21.92
N GLY A 34 11.67 -19.51 -20.91
CA GLY A 34 12.28 -20.83 -20.87
C GLY A 34 11.37 -21.81 -21.57
N ASP A 35 11.96 -22.63 -22.43
CA ASP A 35 11.27 -23.56 -23.32
C ASP A 35 10.37 -24.54 -22.55
N GLY A 36 9.04 -24.36 -22.62
CA GLY A 36 8.08 -25.41 -22.24
C GLY A 36 6.79 -24.99 -21.53
N GLU A 37 6.68 -23.76 -21.01
CA GLU A 37 5.41 -23.20 -20.54
C GLU A 37 4.91 -22.17 -21.56
N GLU A 38 3.63 -22.22 -21.91
CA GLU A 38 2.98 -21.21 -22.77
C GLU A 38 3.17 -19.85 -22.07
N ALA A 39 4.10 -19.05 -22.59
CA ALA A 39 4.49 -17.79 -21.95
C ALA A 39 3.23 -16.93 -21.78
N ALA A 40 2.87 -16.63 -20.54
CA ALA A 40 1.75 -15.77 -20.21
C ALA A 40 1.82 -14.49 -21.08
N SER A 41 0.68 -14.04 -21.61
CA SER A 41 0.70 -12.82 -22.42
C SER A 41 1.25 -11.66 -21.58
N PRO A 42 1.88 -10.64 -22.20
CA PRO A 42 2.39 -9.49 -21.44
C PRO A 42 1.34 -8.86 -20.51
N THR A 43 0.07 -8.84 -20.92
CA THR A 43 -1.04 -8.34 -20.10
C THR A 43 -1.34 -9.27 -18.91
N ASP A 44 -1.30 -10.59 -19.10
CA ASP A 44 -1.50 -11.57 -18.02
C ASP A 44 -0.42 -11.44 -16.94
N TYR A 45 0.85 -11.28 -17.36
CA TYR A 45 1.96 -11.07 -16.42
C TYR A 45 1.80 -9.78 -15.59
N LYS A 46 1.44 -8.66 -16.22
CA LYS A 46 1.21 -7.40 -15.51
C LYS A 46 0.08 -7.53 -14.49
N GLN A 47 -1.02 -8.17 -14.89
CA GLN A 47 -2.19 -8.42 -14.06
C GLN A 47 -1.84 -9.30 -12.85
N GLU A 48 -1.13 -10.42 -13.05
CA GLU A 48 -0.69 -11.32 -11.98
C GLU A 48 0.26 -10.62 -10.99
N THR A 49 1.20 -9.82 -11.51
CA THR A 49 2.14 -9.08 -10.68
C THR A 49 1.40 -8.06 -9.81
N ALA A 50 0.53 -7.23 -10.42
CA ALA A 50 -0.25 -6.24 -9.68
C ALA A 50 -1.23 -6.88 -8.70
N ARG A 51 -1.82 -8.03 -9.05
CA ARG A 51 -2.67 -8.84 -8.17
C ARG A 51 -1.93 -9.22 -6.90
N ARG A 52 -0.71 -9.74 -7.04
CA ARG A 52 0.08 -10.19 -5.90
C ARG A 52 0.39 -9.05 -4.94
N VAL A 53 0.71 -7.86 -5.46
CA VAL A 53 0.91 -6.66 -4.64
C VAL A 53 -0.39 -6.29 -3.92
N TYR A 54 -1.49 -6.21 -4.65
CA TYR A 54 -2.81 -5.93 -4.11
C TYR A 54 -3.20 -6.88 -2.96
N ASP A 55 -3.05 -8.19 -3.15
CA ASP A 55 -3.41 -9.20 -2.16
C ASP A 55 -2.54 -9.11 -0.90
N LEU A 56 -1.25 -8.79 -1.04
CA LEU A 56 -0.35 -8.55 0.09
C LEU A 56 -0.75 -7.31 0.89
N LEU A 57 -1.15 -6.23 0.23
CA LEU A 57 -1.64 -5.02 0.89
C LEU A 57 -2.96 -5.29 1.65
N VAL A 58 -3.91 -5.99 1.03
CA VAL A 58 -5.16 -6.40 1.70
C VAL A 58 -4.86 -7.25 2.94
N LYS A 59 -3.95 -8.23 2.81
CA LYS A 59 -3.52 -9.07 3.93
C LYS A 59 -2.87 -8.24 5.05
N ALA A 60 -2.01 -7.29 4.69
CA ALA A 60 -1.32 -6.42 5.66
C ALA A 60 -2.30 -5.49 6.41
N ARG A 61 -3.35 -5.00 5.74
CA ARG A 61 -4.41 -4.24 6.43
C ARG A 61 -5.11 -5.08 7.50
N GLY A 62 -5.35 -6.36 7.22
CA GLY A 62 -5.89 -7.33 8.19
C GLY A 62 -7.31 -7.04 8.69
N ASP A 63 -8.00 -6.06 8.10
CA ASP A 63 -9.35 -5.66 8.52
C ASP A 63 -10.42 -6.55 7.87
N ASN A 64 -10.67 -7.69 8.52
CA ASN A 64 -11.64 -8.69 8.08
C ASN A 64 -13.11 -8.29 8.26
N ARG A 65 -13.40 -7.07 8.77
CA ARG A 65 -14.78 -6.55 8.87
C ARG A 65 -15.35 -6.20 7.48
N PHE A 66 -14.47 -5.96 6.51
CA PHE A 66 -14.84 -5.57 5.15
C PHE A 66 -14.51 -6.68 4.15
N ASN A 67 -15.35 -6.82 3.13
CA ASN A 67 -14.97 -7.57 1.93
C ASN A 67 -14.13 -6.65 1.03
N PRO A 68 -12.83 -6.89 0.85
CA PRO A 68 -11.96 -6.02 0.07
C PRO A 68 -12.49 -5.89 -1.38
N PRO A 69 -12.21 -4.76 -2.05
CA PRO A 69 -12.58 -4.59 -3.45
C PRO A 69 -12.06 -5.72 -4.34
N THR A 70 -12.75 -6.02 -5.43
CA THR A 70 -12.08 -6.75 -6.50
C THR A 70 -11.00 -5.85 -7.11
N PHE A 71 -9.94 -6.41 -7.68
CA PHE A 71 -8.93 -5.60 -8.38
C PHE A 71 -8.87 -6.01 -9.86
N GLU A 72 -8.49 -5.10 -10.76
CA GLU A 72 -8.35 -5.38 -12.20
C GLU A 72 -7.37 -4.41 -12.88
N LEU A 73 -6.48 -4.92 -13.71
CA LEU A 73 -5.67 -4.14 -14.65
C LEU A 73 -6.50 -3.85 -15.91
N VAL A 74 -6.57 -2.58 -16.31
CA VAL A 74 -7.39 -2.13 -17.44
C VAL A 74 -6.59 -1.30 -18.43
N GLY A 75 -6.98 -1.32 -19.71
CA GLY A 75 -6.32 -0.55 -20.78
C GLY A 75 -6.74 0.92 -20.89
N THR A 76 -7.55 1.45 -19.97
CA THR A 76 -7.93 2.88 -19.97
C THR A 76 -6.73 3.75 -19.57
N VAL A 77 -6.80 5.06 -19.83
CA VAL A 77 -5.66 5.99 -19.63
C VAL A 77 -6.05 7.33 -19.00
N SER A 78 -7.13 7.35 -18.21
CA SER A 78 -7.71 8.58 -17.66
C SER A 78 -7.43 8.82 -16.18
N ASN A 79 -7.25 7.78 -15.35
CA ASN A 79 -7.23 7.95 -13.89
C ASN A 79 -5.94 7.46 -13.20
N GLY A 80 -5.10 6.66 -13.86
CA GLY A 80 -3.96 6.02 -13.20
C GLY A 80 -4.37 4.78 -12.41
N ALA A 81 -4.87 4.97 -11.20
CA ALA A 81 -5.57 3.95 -10.42
C ALA A 81 -6.82 4.60 -9.80
N LYS A 82 -7.83 3.78 -9.47
CA LYS A 82 -9.07 4.29 -8.89
C LYS A 82 -9.93 3.20 -8.26
N ILE A 83 -10.56 3.49 -7.12
CA ILE A 83 -11.73 2.76 -6.66
C ILE A 83 -13.04 3.16 -7.39
N ILE A 84 -13.70 2.16 -7.97
CA ILE A 84 -15.04 2.20 -8.54
C ILE A 84 -16.04 1.80 -7.47
N TYR A 85 -16.49 2.80 -6.71
CA TYR A 85 -17.35 2.62 -5.54
C TYR A 85 -18.66 1.83 -5.75
N PRO A 86 -19.39 1.97 -6.88
CA PRO A 86 -20.62 1.19 -7.11
C PRO A 86 -20.35 -0.32 -7.28
N GLU A 87 -19.18 -0.68 -7.79
CA GLU A 87 -18.81 -2.06 -8.11
C GLU A 87 -17.94 -2.70 -7.03
N ASN A 88 -17.48 -1.90 -6.06
CA ASN A 88 -16.47 -2.30 -5.10
C ASN A 88 -15.25 -2.91 -5.79
N ARG A 89 -14.71 -2.17 -6.77
CA ARG A 89 -13.61 -2.62 -7.63
C ARG A 89 -12.52 -1.56 -7.67
N ILE A 90 -11.26 -1.92 -7.45
CA ILE A 90 -10.11 -1.06 -7.73
C ILE A 90 -9.59 -1.41 -9.11
N ILE A 91 -9.41 -0.40 -9.95
CA ILE A 91 -8.78 -0.54 -11.26
C ILE A 91 -7.39 0.08 -11.22
N LEU A 92 -6.44 -0.54 -11.92
CA LEU A 92 -5.14 0.02 -12.26
C LEU A 92 -5.04 0.11 -13.77
N GLU A 93 -4.66 1.25 -14.28
CA GLU A 93 -4.44 1.41 -15.71
C GLU A 93 -3.07 0.85 -16.10
N GLU A 94 -3.00 0.14 -17.23
CA GLU A 94 -1.74 -0.36 -17.79
C GLU A 94 -0.68 0.75 -17.92
N LYS A 95 -1.12 1.95 -18.29
CA LYS A 95 -0.25 3.11 -18.38
C LYS A 95 0.40 3.48 -17.04
N ALA A 96 -0.34 3.41 -15.93
CA ALA A 96 0.21 3.68 -14.59
C ALA A 96 1.14 2.54 -14.11
N TYR A 97 0.79 1.29 -14.42
CA TYR A 97 1.70 0.16 -14.22
C TYR A 97 3.04 0.41 -14.95
N ASP A 98 2.97 0.82 -16.22
CA ASP A 98 4.15 1.12 -17.04
C ASP A 98 4.96 2.32 -16.50
N VAL A 99 4.32 3.29 -15.83
CA VAL A 99 5.05 4.32 -15.06
C VAL A 99 5.82 3.70 -13.91
N CYS A 100 5.22 2.82 -13.13
CA CYS A 100 5.90 2.14 -12.01
C CYS A 100 7.13 1.36 -12.50
N THR A 101 7.05 0.69 -13.65
CA THR A 101 8.20 -0.08 -14.19
C THR A 101 9.45 0.76 -14.50
N GLN A 102 9.29 2.06 -14.74
CA GLN A 102 10.42 2.98 -15.03
C GLN A 102 11.33 3.20 -13.81
N PHE A 103 10.90 2.79 -12.62
CA PHE A 103 11.65 2.92 -11.38
C PHE A 103 12.61 1.76 -11.11
N GLY A 104 12.72 0.79 -12.03
CA GLY A 104 13.71 -0.28 -11.96
C GLY A 104 13.52 -1.14 -10.70
N ALA A 105 14.52 -1.15 -9.82
CA ALA A 105 14.46 -1.89 -8.55
C ALA A 105 13.30 -1.42 -7.63
N ASP A 106 12.89 -0.16 -7.73
CA ASP A 106 11.82 0.42 -6.91
C ASP A 106 10.43 0.31 -7.55
N SER A 107 10.32 -0.40 -8.69
CA SER A 107 9.07 -0.51 -9.44
C SER A 107 7.93 -1.14 -8.65
N ILE A 108 8.22 -2.19 -7.88
CA ILE A 108 7.21 -2.86 -7.04
C ILE A 108 6.77 -1.98 -5.88
N ASN A 109 7.68 -1.15 -5.35
CA ASN A 109 7.40 -0.18 -4.30
C ASN A 109 6.48 0.94 -4.80
N ALA A 110 6.75 1.47 -5.99
CA ALA A 110 5.89 2.47 -6.63
C ALA A 110 4.47 1.91 -6.88
N LEU A 111 4.39 0.66 -7.35
CA LEU A 111 3.12 -0.04 -7.56
C LEU A 111 2.37 -0.25 -6.24
N ALA A 112 3.06 -0.67 -5.18
CA ALA A 112 2.48 -0.86 -3.86
C ALA A 112 1.93 0.45 -3.28
N THR A 113 2.68 1.55 -3.37
CA THR A 113 2.21 2.88 -2.92
C THR A 113 0.94 3.30 -3.63
N LEU A 114 0.87 3.15 -4.96
CA LEU A 114 -0.32 3.51 -5.74
C LEU A 114 -1.55 2.68 -5.36
N LEU A 115 -1.40 1.36 -5.22
CA LEU A 115 -2.51 0.48 -4.85
C LEU A 115 -2.92 0.65 -3.39
N ALA A 116 -1.97 0.94 -2.49
CA ALA A 116 -2.24 1.21 -1.10
C ALA A 116 -3.10 2.47 -0.94
N HIS A 117 -2.81 3.54 -1.68
CA HIS A 117 -3.62 4.76 -1.73
C HIS A 117 -5.09 4.44 -2.06
N GLU A 118 -5.35 3.64 -3.10
CA GLU A 118 -6.71 3.23 -3.45
C GLU A 118 -7.39 2.35 -2.41
N LEU A 119 -6.63 1.48 -1.74
CA LEU A 119 -7.15 0.69 -0.62
C LEU A 119 -7.53 1.57 0.57
N ILE A 120 -6.80 2.66 0.84
CA ILE A 120 -7.21 3.61 1.89
C ILE A 120 -8.53 4.29 1.51
N HIS A 121 -8.72 4.70 0.25
CA HIS A 121 -10.01 5.21 -0.21
C HIS A 121 -11.19 4.26 0.05
N PHE A 122 -10.93 2.95 0.04
CA PHE A 122 -11.90 1.94 0.43
C PHE A 122 -12.10 1.86 1.95
N TYR A 123 -11.03 1.57 2.70
CA TYR A 123 -11.11 1.25 4.13
C TYR A 123 -11.59 2.44 4.97
N GLU A 124 -11.20 3.66 4.58
CA GLU A 124 -11.61 4.91 5.24
C GLU A 124 -12.96 5.45 4.71
N LYS A 125 -13.64 4.69 3.84
CA LYS A 125 -14.98 4.99 3.32
C LYS A 125 -15.09 6.36 2.67
N HIS A 126 -14.05 6.81 1.98
CA HIS A 126 -14.01 8.12 1.30
C HIS A 126 -15.16 8.33 0.29
N GLY A 127 -15.76 7.24 -0.22
CA GLY A 127 -16.94 7.28 -1.11
C GLY A 127 -18.29 7.38 -0.41
N TRP A 128 -18.36 7.38 0.92
CA TRP A 128 -19.62 7.35 1.67
C TRP A 128 -20.53 8.52 1.33
N ALA A 129 -20.00 9.76 1.33
CA ALA A 129 -20.80 10.96 1.08
C ALA A 129 -21.45 10.92 -0.33
N GLY A 130 -20.70 10.48 -1.34
CA GLY A 130 -21.20 10.32 -2.70
C GLY A 130 -22.28 9.24 -2.82
N LYS A 131 -22.06 8.09 -2.17
CA LYS A 131 -23.07 7.01 -2.09
C LYS A 131 -24.35 7.48 -1.39
N PHE A 132 -24.21 8.14 -0.24
CA PHE A 132 -25.33 8.67 0.51
C PHE A 132 -26.13 9.69 -0.30
N SER A 133 -25.44 10.68 -0.89
CA SER A 133 -26.09 11.72 -1.70
C SER A 133 -26.89 11.10 -2.85
N SER A 134 -26.34 10.10 -3.53
CA SER A 134 -26.99 9.40 -4.63
C SER A 134 -28.23 8.62 -4.17
N SER A 135 -28.13 7.86 -3.07
CA SER A 135 -29.27 7.09 -2.52
C SER A 135 -30.40 7.97 -1.98
N PHE A 136 -30.09 9.20 -1.53
CA PHE A 136 -31.05 10.11 -0.92
C PHE A 136 -31.26 11.40 -1.74
N ALA A 137 -31.05 11.36 -3.06
CA ALA A 137 -31.10 12.54 -3.93
C ALA A 137 -32.45 13.31 -3.88
N GLY A 138 -33.55 12.60 -3.57
CA GLY A 138 -34.87 13.20 -3.38
C GLY A 138 -34.99 14.07 -2.12
N LEU A 139 -34.16 13.83 -1.10
CA LEU A 139 -34.21 14.54 0.18
C LEU A 139 -33.27 15.76 0.18
N GLY A 140 -33.65 16.80 0.92
CA GLY A 140 -32.79 17.98 1.11
C GLY A 140 -31.41 17.61 1.65
N ILE A 141 -31.36 16.72 2.64
CA ILE A 141 -30.10 16.28 3.27
C ILE A 141 -29.16 15.55 2.31
N GLY A 142 -29.69 14.75 1.37
CA GLY A 142 -28.86 14.06 0.37
C GLY A 142 -28.18 15.06 -0.59
N ARG A 143 -28.88 16.14 -0.96
CA ARG A 143 -28.31 17.21 -1.78
C ARG A 143 -27.27 18.04 -1.03
N GLU A 144 -27.51 18.36 0.25
CA GLU A 144 -26.55 19.12 1.05
C GLU A 144 -25.27 18.34 1.30
N ILE A 145 -25.36 17.05 1.65
CA ILE A 145 -24.17 16.18 1.81
C ILE A 145 -23.40 16.06 0.49
N GLY A 146 -24.08 15.97 -0.65
CA GLY A 146 -23.42 15.90 -1.96
C GLY A 146 -22.63 17.16 -2.35
N LYS A 147 -22.94 18.31 -1.75
CA LYS A 147 -22.19 19.57 -1.96
C LYS A 147 -20.96 19.71 -1.06
N MET A 148 -20.86 18.91 0.00
CA MET A 148 -19.71 18.97 0.90
C MET A 148 -18.48 18.42 0.19
N SER A 149 -17.49 19.27 -0.07
CA SER A 149 -16.21 18.84 -0.63
C SER A 149 -15.34 18.24 0.48
N THR A 150 -15.20 16.91 0.47
CA THR A 150 -14.26 16.18 1.34
C THR A 150 -13.04 15.68 0.59
N LYS A 151 -12.96 15.96 -0.72
CA LYS A 151 -11.99 15.32 -1.62
C LYS A 151 -10.54 15.59 -1.20
N ILE A 152 -10.17 16.86 -0.95
CA ILE A 152 -8.82 17.21 -0.50
C ILE A 152 -8.43 16.48 0.80
N ILE A 153 -9.37 16.36 1.75
CA ILE A 153 -9.15 15.65 3.02
C ILE A 153 -8.93 14.16 2.75
N ASN A 154 -9.79 13.55 1.94
CA ASN A 154 -9.73 12.14 1.57
C ASN A 154 -8.42 11.79 0.83
N GLU A 155 -8.02 12.60 -0.15
CA GLU A 155 -6.77 12.42 -0.90
C GLU A 155 -5.55 12.56 0.03
N THR A 156 -5.58 13.55 0.93
CA THR A 156 -4.53 13.74 1.95
C THR A 156 -4.40 12.53 2.86
N GLN A 157 -5.53 12.01 3.34
CA GLN A 157 -5.56 10.82 4.20
C GLN A 157 -5.09 9.58 3.43
N ALA A 158 -5.46 9.44 2.16
CA ALA A 158 -5.04 8.32 1.31
C ALA A 158 -3.53 8.33 1.03
N ASP A 159 -2.95 9.48 0.70
CA ASP A 159 -1.51 9.65 0.52
C ASP A 159 -0.75 9.31 1.83
N TYR A 160 -1.26 9.74 2.99
CA TYR A 160 -0.62 9.52 4.29
C TYR A 160 -0.70 8.04 4.76
N LEU A 161 -1.90 7.48 4.86
CA LEU A 161 -2.10 6.11 5.35
C LEU A 161 -1.64 5.06 4.33
N GLY A 162 -1.66 5.39 3.04
CA GLY A 162 -1.24 4.48 1.96
C GLY A 162 0.24 4.12 2.07
N GLY A 163 1.09 5.10 2.41
CA GLY A 163 2.52 4.84 2.67
C GLY A 163 2.73 3.86 3.81
N PHE A 164 2.01 4.02 4.92
CA PHE A 164 2.12 3.09 6.05
C PHE A 164 1.63 1.68 5.71
N LEU A 165 0.52 1.56 4.96
CA LEU A 165 0.00 0.26 4.51
C LEU A 165 0.99 -0.46 3.59
N ALA A 166 1.62 0.25 2.66
CA ALA A 166 2.65 -0.34 1.81
C ALA A 166 3.89 -0.76 2.63
N TYR A 167 4.31 0.05 3.61
CA TYR A 167 5.38 -0.34 4.54
C TYR A 167 5.06 -1.60 5.34
N SER A 168 3.86 -1.69 5.95
CA SER A 168 3.46 -2.84 6.75
C SER A 168 3.30 -4.13 5.93
N ALA A 169 3.11 -4.00 4.62
CA ALA A 169 3.14 -5.11 3.66
C ALA A 169 4.56 -5.52 3.23
N GLY A 170 5.60 -4.80 3.67
CA GLY A 170 7.01 -5.09 3.39
C GLY A 170 7.60 -4.33 2.19
N TYR A 171 6.94 -3.29 1.69
CA TYR A 171 7.46 -2.47 0.58
C TYR A 171 8.18 -1.23 1.11
N ASP A 172 9.27 -0.84 0.45
CA ASP A 172 10.01 0.37 0.80
C ASP A 172 9.33 1.60 0.19
N VAL A 173 8.74 2.45 1.03
CA VAL A 173 8.00 3.64 0.61
C VAL A 173 8.81 4.94 0.73
N PHE A 174 10.07 4.87 1.14
CA PHE A 174 10.79 6.03 1.66
C PHE A 174 11.61 6.80 0.61
N GLY A 175 11.98 6.15 -0.50
CA GLY A 175 13.01 6.69 -1.39
C GLY A 175 12.54 7.56 -2.54
N LYS A 176 11.39 7.23 -3.18
CA LYS A 176 11.06 7.75 -4.51
C LYS A 176 9.62 8.23 -4.74
N GLY A 177 8.87 8.48 -3.66
CA GLY A 177 7.48 8.88 -3.75
C GLY A 177 7.28 10.23 -4.49
N ASP A 178 8.19 11.18 -4.26
CA ASP A 178 8.25 12.45 -4.98
C ASP A 178 8.43 12.24 -6.50
N GLU A 179 9.49 11.55 -6.91
CA GLU A 179 9.77 11.35 -8.35
C GLU A 179 8.67 10.52 -9.02
N PHE A 180 8.09 9.55 -8.30
CA PHE A 180 6.95 8.79 -8.76
C PHE A 180 5.74 9.67 -9.06
N MET A 181 5.39 10.59 -8.17
CA MET A 181 4.28 11.52 -8.39
C MET A 181 4.52 12.45 -9.55
N ALA A 182 5.73 12.99 -9.68
CA ALA A 182 6.10 13.81 -10.83
C ALA A 182 6.00 13.02 -12.14
N ALA A 183 6.47 11.77 -12.16
CA ALA A 183 6.41 10.90 -13.35
C ALA A 183 4.97 10.58 -13.76
N LEU A 184 4.09 10.31 -12.79
CA LEU A 184 2.68 10.03 -13.05
C LEU A 184 1.99 11.26 -13.67
N TYR A 185 2.15 12.44 -13.08
CA TYR A 185 1.59 13.68 -13.61
C TYR A 185 2.09 13.97 -15.02
N HIS A 186 3.40 13.85 -15.25
CA HIS A 186 3.99 14.05 -16.56
C HIS A 186 3.43 13.09 -17.61
N LYS A 187 3.35 11.79 -17.30
CA LYS A 187 2.87 10.76 -18.24
C LYS A 187 1.38 10.93 -18.54
N TYR A 188 0.60 11.42 -17.60
CA TYR A 188 -0.83 11.68 -17.79
C TYR A 188 -1.13 13.08 -18.35
N GLY A 189 -0.12 13.95 -18.49
CA GLY A 189 -0.32 15.33 -18.95
C GLY A 189 -1.17 16.15 -17.97
N LEU A 190 -1.05 15.86 -16.67
CA LEU A 190 -1.80 16.53 -15.62
C LEU A 190 -1.16 17.87 -15.27
N GLU A 191 -1.99 18.85 -14.99
CA GLU A 191 -1.56 20.13 -14.44
C GLU A 191 -1.17 19.99 -12.97
N ASP A 192 -0.37 20.93 -12.46
CA ASP A 192 0.00 20.97 -11.04
C ASP A 192 -1.23 21.12 -10.12
N GLN A 193 -2.24 21.83 -10.58
CA GLN A 193 -3.49 22.07 -9.86
C GLN A 193 -4.62 21.26 -10.51
N ILE A 194 -5.23 20.36 -9.76
CA ILE A 194 -6.38 19.56 -10.20
C ILE A 194 -7.52 19.78 -9.22
N ASP A 195 -8.72 20.05 -9.72
CA ASP A 195 -9.87 20.33 -8.87
C ASP A 195 -10.15 19.19 -7.86
N GLY A 196 -10.20 19.59 -6.59
CA GLY A 196 -10.40 18.72 -5.44
C GLY A 196 -9.23 17.80 -5.09
N TYR A 197 -8.04 18.00 -5.66
CA TYR A 197 -6.79 17.38 -5.19
C TYR A 197 -5.87 18.45 -4.56
N PRO A 198 -4.96 18.07 -3.65
CA PRO A 198 -3.82 18.92 -3.32
C PRO A 198 -2.95 19.18 -4.56
N SER A 199 -2.19 20.27 -4.57
CA SER A 199 -1.28 20.57 -5.68
C SER A 199 -0.20 19.50 -5.83
N LEU A 200 0.36 19.30 -7.03
CA LEU A 200 1.49 18.37 -7.20
C LEU A 200 2.64 18.74 -6.25
N SER A 201 2.96 20.03 -6.11
CA SER A 201 3.97 20.47 -5.14
C SER A 201 3.66 20.07 -3.69
N ASP A 202 2.41 20.23 -3.24
CA ASP A 202 1.98 19.80 -1.90
C ASP A 202 2.04 18.28 -1.78
N ARG A 203 1.56 17.53 -2.77
CA ARG A 203 1.60 16.05 -2.76
C ARG A 203 3.02 15.52 -2.71
N ARG A 204 3.97 16.14 -3.41
CA ARG A 204 5.40 15.79 -3.34
C ARG A 204 5.98 16.08 -1.96
N ALA A 205 5.71 17.25 -1.40
CA ALA A 205 6.15 17.61 -0.04
C ALA A 205 5.51 16.71 1.04
N MET A 206 4.24 16.35 0.87
CA MET A 206 3.52 15.42 1.72
C MET A 206 4.05 14.00 1.60
N SER A 207 4.44 13.56 0.40
CA SER A 207 5.07 12.25 0.21
C SER A 207 6.39 12.15 1.00
N GLN A 208 7.22 13.19 0.93
CA GLN A 208 8.46 13.27 1.73
C GLN A 208 8.18 13.31 3.25
N SER A 209 7.20 14.12 3.67
CA SER A 209 6.83 14.24 5.09
C SER A 209 6.20 12.95 5.63
N SER A 210 5.37 12.29 4.83
CA SER A 210 4.75 11.00 5.15
C SER A 210 5.80 9.91 5.21
N ALA A 211 6.80 9.91 4.31
CA ALA A 211 7.94 9.01 4.40
C ALA A 211 8.70 9.18 5.72
N GLN A 212 8.97 10.42 6.15
CA GLN A 212 9.60 10.68 7.45
C GLN A 212 8.75 10.15 8.61
N ARG A 213 7.44 10.42 8.60
CA ARG A 213 6.53 10.01 9.67
C ARG A 213 6.32 8.49 9.72
N VAL A 214 6.14 7.86 8.56
CA VAL A 214 6.09 6.40 8.43
C VAL A 214 7.39 5.79 8.91
N ASN A 215 8.56 6.41 8.70
CA ASN A 215 9.83 5.92 9.22
C ASN A 215 9.89 5.95 10.76
N GLU A 216 9.37 7.00 11.40
CA GLU A 216 9.26 7.05 12.86
C GLU A 216 8.42 5.88 13.41
N LEU A 217 7.32 5.57 12.76
CA LEU A 217 6.38 4.53 13.18
C LEU A 217 6.82 3.13 12.76
N ALA A 218 7.52 3.02 11.63
CA ALA A 218 8.21 1.82 11.18
C ALA A 218 9.18 1.33 12.26
N ASN A 219 9.95 2.24 12.86
CA ASN A 219 10.81 1.88 13.99
C ASN A 219 10.00 1.33 15.18
N VAL A 220 8.85 1.92 15.50
CA VAL A 220 7.98 1.41 16.58
C VAL A 220 7.41 0.04 16.21
N PHE A 221 6.99 -0.15 14.96
CA PHE A 221 6.45 -1.40 14.44
C PHE A 221 7.50 -2.53 14.46
N ASP A 222 8.71 -2.24 14.02
CA ASP A 222 9.82 -3.19 14.02
C ASP A 222 10.22 -3.58 15.44
N VAL A 223 10.28 -2.61 16.37
CA VAL A 223 10.50 -2.88 17.79
C VAL A 223 9.38 -3.74 18.37
N ALA A 224 8.12 -3.43 18.07
CA ALA A 224 6.97 -4.22 18.53
C ALA A 224 7.02 -5.67 18.00
N ASN A 225 7.34 -5.85 16.72
CA ASN A 225 7.52 -7.18 16.12
C ASN A 225 8.66 -7.96 16.76
N LEU A 226 9.83 -7.33 16.94
CA LEU A 226 10.97 -7.97 17.59
C LEU A 226 10.62 -8.36 19.03
N MET A 227 10.05 -7.45 19.81
CA MET A 227 9.61 -7.73 21.18
C MET A 227 8.62 -8.89 21.23
N ALA A 228 7.61 -8.91 20.35
CA ALA A 228 6.62 -9.98 20.29
C ALA A 228 7.25 -11.35 19.98
N ILE A 229 8.23 -11.40 19.08
CA ILE A 229 8.90 -12.64 18.67
C ILE A 229 9.91 -13.12 19.73
N THR A 230 10.57 -12.20 20.44
CA THR A 230 11.60 -12.53 21.44
C THR A 230 11.07 -12.63 22.87
N ALA A 231 9.79 -12.30 23.10
CA ALA A 231 9.20 -12.30 24.43
C ALA A 231 9.36 -13.66 25.11
N GLN A 232 9.92 -13.66 26.31
CA GLN A 232 10.08 -14.84 27.16
C GLN A 232 9.07 -14.86 28.31
N SER A 233 8.34 -13.75 28.52
CA SER A 233 7.29 -13.64 29.51
C SER A 233 6.02 -12.96 28.96
N ALA A 234 4.92 -13.12 29.69
CA ALA A 234 3.66 -12.47 29.35
C ALA A 234 3.77 -10.94 29.44
N GLU A 235 4.56 -10.41 30.37
CA GLU A 235 4.78 -8.97 30.55
C GLU A 235 5.52 -8.36 29.34
N GLU A 236 6.55 -9.03 28.82
CA GLU A 236 7.26 -8.60 27.61
C GLU A 236 6.36 -8.62 26.37
N TYR A 237 5.51 -9.65 26.27
CA TYR A 237 4.51 -9.72 25.20
C TYR A 237 3.46 -8.61 25.31
N GLN A 238 2.99 -8.28 26.52
CA GLN A 238 2.08 -7.16 26.76
C GLN A 238 2.73 -5.81 26.41
N ALA A 239 4.03 -5.64 26.67
CA ALA A 239 4.74 -4.42 26.26
C ALA A 239 4.76 -4.27 24.73
N ALA A 240 4.95 -5.36 23.98
CA ALA A 240 4.81 -5.34 22.53
C ALA A 240 3.38 -4.97 22.09
N GLN A 241 2.36 -5.50 22.77
CA GLN A 241 0.96 -5.16 22.50
C GLN A 241 0.67 -3.67 22.66
N LEU A 242 1.21 -3.02 23.69
CA LEU A 242 1.03 -1.57 23.90
C LEU A 242 1.63 -0.74 22.75
N LEU A 243 2.74 -1.18 22.17
CA LEU A 243 3.32 -0.52 21.00
C LEU A 243 2.46 -0.71 19.75
N PHE A 244 1.88 -1.90 19.57
CA PHE A 244 0.90 -2.10 18.50
C PHE A 244 -0.36 -1.26 18.72
N GLU A 245 -0.87 -1.15 19.94
CA GLU A 245 -2.01 -0.29 20.27
C GLU A 245 -1.73 1.19 19.98
N TYR A 246 -0.51 1.66 20.30
CA TYR A 246 -0.07 3.02 19.94
C TYR A 246 -0.09 3.25 18.42
N ILE A 247 0.42 2.30 17.64
CA ILE A 247 0.39 2.35 16.17
C ILE A 247 -1.06 2.33 15.67
N LEU A 248 -1.91 1.45 16.20
CA LEU A 248 -3.30 1.32 15.77
C LEU A 248 -4.11 2.57 16.05
N GLY A 249 -3.87 3.27 17.16
CA GLY A 249 -4.54 4.53 17.49
C GLY A 249 -4.31 5.64 16.46
N ASP A 250 -3.21 5.60 15.71
CA ASP A 250 -2.92 6.56 14.63
C ASP A 250 -3.43 6.09 13.24
N TYR A 251 -3.73 4.78 13.04
CA TYR A 251 -3.91 4.18 11.70
C TYR A 251 -5.18 3.31 11.49
N GLN A 252 -6.00 3.07 12.53
CA GLN A 252 -7.27 2.34 12.46
C GLN A 252 -8.40 3.03 13.23
#